data_AF-A0A2R6LAZ0-F1
#
_entry.id   AF-A0A2R6LAZ0-F1
#
_cell.length_a   1.000
_cell.length_b   1.000
_cell.length_c   1.000
_cell.angle_alpha   90.00
_cell.angle_beta   90.00
_cell.angle_gamma   90.00
#
_symmetry.space_group_name_H-M   'P 1'
#
loop_
_entity.id
_entity.type
_entity.pdbx_description
1 polymer ?
#
loop_
_entity_poly.entity_id
_entity_poly.type
_entity_poly.pdbx_seq_one_letter_code
_entity_poly.pdbx_strand_id
1 'polypeptide(L)' 'RNPRTAPVYERGYLDMVVPYDLGTVADGLYYAGMASRAQYPERSLDGGVVAGFECADHIAGD' A
#
# COMPACT_ATOMS: atom_id res chain seq x y z
N ARG A 1 -6.86 -4.59 22.74
CA ARG A 1 -7.17 -4.15 21.35
C ARG A 1 -6.12 -3.10 21.00
N ASN A 2 -5.25 -3.34 20.01
CA ASN A 2 -4.25 -2.34 19.62
C ASN A 2 -4.90 -1.39 18.59
N PRO A 3 -4.98 -0.07 18.84
CA PRO A 3 -5.63 0.88 17.93
C PRO A 3 -4.88 1.08 16.62
N ARG A 4 -3.63 0.61 16.50
CA ARG A 4 -2.76 0.78 15.31
C ARG A 4 -2.56 -0.51 14.51
N THR A 5 -3.49 -1.46 14.58
CA THR A 5 -3.37 -2.73 13.85
C THR A 5 -3.62 -2.61 12.35
N ALA A 6 -4.34 -1.58 11.91
CA ALA A 6 -4.63 -1.34 10.50
C ALA A 6 -4.93 0.15 10.28
N PRO A 7 -4.82 0.64 9.04
CA PRO A 7 -5.26 1.98 8.71
C PRO A 7 -6.75 2.20 9.01
N VAL A 8 -7.06 3.45 9.35
CA VAL A 8 -8.42 3.93 9.56
C VAL A 8 -8.84 4.68 8.30
N TYR A 9 -9.90 4.19 7.65
CA TYR A 9 -10.40 4.80 6.43
C TYR A 9 -11.34 5.94 6.78
N GLU A 10 -10.84 7.14 6.60
CA GLU A 10 -11.57 8.39 6.75
C GLU A 10 -11.84 9.00 5.36
N ARG A 11 -12.68 10.02 5.30
CA ARG A 11 -12.89 10.74 4.03
C ARG A 11 -11.57 11.34 3.56
N GLY A 12 -11.25 11.15 2.27
CA GLY A 12 -9.97 11.57 1.69
C GLY A 12 -8.84 10.54 1.86
N TYR A 13 -9.10 9.35 2.45
CA TYR A 13 -8.04 8.34 2.63
C TYR A 13 -7.40 7.90 1.30
N LEU A 14 -8.16 7.86 0.20
CA LEU A 14 -7.61 7.53 -1.11
C LEU A 14 -6.49 8.48 -1.57
N ASP A 15 -6.48 9.72 -1.08
CA ASP A 15 -5.45 10.72 -1.37
C ASP A 15 -4.21 10.54 -0.46
N MET A 16 -4.32 9.70 0.58
CA MET A 16 -3.28 9.44 1.58
C MET A 16 -2.69 8.02 1.50
N VAL A 17 -3.11 7.20 0.54
CA VAL A 17 -2.52 5.87 0.34
C VAL A 17 -1.03 5.99 0.05
N VAL A 18 -0.26 5.03 0.54
CA VAL A 18 1.19 5.02 0.30
C VAL A 18 1.43 4.51 -1.13
N PRO A 19 2.13 5.27 -2.00
CA PRO A 19 2.48 4.82 -3.35
C PRO A 19 3.46 3.66 -3.28
N TYR A 20 3.48 2.81 -4.32
CA TYR A 20 4.37 1.66 -4.40
C TYR A 20 5.84 2.09 -4.47
N ASP A 21 6.17 3.06 -5.33
CA ASP A 21 7.50 3.65 -5.45
C ASP A 21 7.66 4.83 -4.47
N LEU A 22 8.67 4.72 -3.59
CA LEU A 22 9.06 5.73 -2.61
C LEU A 22 10.39 6.39 -2.96
N GLY A 23 10.72 6.53 -4.24
CA GLY A 23 11.94 7.20 -4.73
C GLY A 23 12.12 8.63 -4.25
N THR A 24 11.03 9.30 -3.83
CA THR A 24 11.10 10.63 -3.19
C THR A 24 11.69 10.59 -1.76
N VAL A 25 11.71 9.42 -1.12
CA VAL A 25 12.27 9.17 0.21
C VAL A 25 13.68 8.60 0.10
N ALA A 26 13.87 7.57 -0.74
CA ALA A 26 15.17 6.94 -1.00
C ALA A 26 15.14 6.12 -2.30
N ASP A 27 16.29 6.03 -2.98
CA ASP A 27 16.43 5.23 -4.20
C ASP A 27 16.19 3.73 -3.92
N GLY A 28 15.39 3.10 -4.78
CA GLY A 28 15.09 1.67 -4.70
C GLY A 28 14.20 1.26 -3.54
N LEU A 29 13.55 2.22 -2.86
CA LEU A 29 12.61 1.94 -1.77
C LEU A 29 11.19 1.78 -2.32
N TYR A 30 10.57 0.64 -1.99
CA TYR A 30 9.19 0.34 -2.37
C TYR A 30 8.36 -0.09 -1.16
N TYR A 31 7.04 0.12 -1.25
CA TYR A 31 6.09 -0.23 -0.19
C TYR A 31 4.95 -1.10 -0.70
N ALA A 32 4.75 -2.26 -0.08
CA ALA A 32 3.57 -3.09 -0.26
C ALA A 32 2.94 -3.41 1.12
N GLY A 33 1.64 -3.19 1.26
CA GLY A 33 0.93 -3.61 2.47
C GLY A 33 -0.39 -2.91 2.72
N MET A 34 -0.80 -2.87 3.99
CA MET A 34 -2.13 -2.39 4.42
C MET A 34 -2.46 -0.96 3.99
N ALA A 35 -1.46 -0.10 3.76
CA ALA A 35 -1.67 1.29 3.34
C ALA A 35 -1.60 1.48 1.81
N SER A 36 -1.38 0.40 1.04
CA SER A 36 -1.38 0.42 -0.42
C SER A 36 -2.80 0.56 -0.96
N ARG A 37 -2.92 1.03 -2.20
CA ARG A 37 -4.21 1.25 -2.86
C ARG A 37 -5.06 -0.03 -2.95
N ALA A 38 -4.44 -1.18 -3.25
CA ALA A 38 -5.12 -2.47 -3.34
C ALA A 38 -5.82 -2.90 -2.04
N GLN A 39 -5.40 -2.36 -0.89
CA GLN A 39 -6.02 -2.65 0.41
C GLN A 39 -7.21 -1.76 0.74
N TYR A 40 -7.43 -0.69 -0.02
CA TYR A 40 -8.60 0.17 0.12
C TYR A 40 -9.76 -0.34 -0.74
N PRO A 41 -11.01 -0.40 -0.22
CA PRO A 41 -11.44 -0.10 1.15
C PRO A 41 -11.60 -1.36 2.02
N GLU A 42 -11.20 -2.54 1.56
CA GLU A 42 -11.59 -3.81 2.19
C GLU A 42 -10.65 -4.30 3.30
N ARG A 43 -9.36 -3.98 3.29
CA ARG A 43 -8.36 -4.52 4.23
C ARG A 43 -8.36 -6.05 4.25
N SER A 44 -8.38 -6.68 3.08
CA SER A 44 -8.39 -8.13 2.97
C SER A 44 -6.98 -8.72 3.01
N LEU A 45 -6.87 -10.03 3.19
CA LEU A 45 -5.58 -10.71 3.00
C LEU A 45 -5.19 -10.71 1.52
N ASP A 46 -6.18 -10.91 0.65
CA ASP A 46 -6.01 -10.91 -0.80
C ASP A 46 -5.49 -9.57 -1.33
N GLY A 47 -6.05 -8.44 -0.86
CA GLY A 47 -5.55 -7.12 -1.23
C GLY A 47 -4.11 -6.88 -0.76
N GLY A 48 -3.67 -7.54 0.31
CA GLY A 48 -2.26 -7.55 0.72
C GLY A 48 -1.36 -8.34 -0.23
N VAL A 49 -1.86 -9.44 -0.78
CA VAL A 49 -1.17 -10.23 -1.82
C VAL A 49 -1.10 -9.44 -3.12
N VAL A 50 -2.21 -8.85 -3.56
CA VAL A 50 -2.27 -7.98 -4.74
C VAL A 50 -1.32 -6.80 -4.61
N ALA A 51 -1.26 -6.14 -3.45
CA ALA A 51 -0.30 -5.07 -3.20
C ALA A 51 1.16 -5.54 -3.37
N GLY A 52 1.46 -6.79 -3.02
CA GLY A 52 2.77 -7.39 -3.23
C GLY A 52 3.09 -7.60 -4.72
N PHE A 53 2.14 -8.12 -5.49
CA PHE A 53 2.30 -8.30 -6.94
C PHE A 53 2.44 -6.96 -7.66
N GLU A 54 1.54 -6.00 -7.43
CA GLU A 54 1.61 -4.67 -8.06
C GLU A 54 2.93 -3.96 -7.72
N CYS A 55 3.41 -4.09 -6.47
CA CYS A 55 4.72 -3.57 -6.10
C CYS A 55 5.87 -4.26 -6.83
N ALA A 56 5.78 -5.58 -7.06
CA ALA A 56 6.80 -6.32 -7.80
C ALA A 56 6.83 -5.91 -9.28
N ASP A 57 5.67 -5.71 -9.91
CA ASP A 57 5.55 -5.21 -11.28
C ASP A 57 6.21 -3.83 -11.42
N HIS A 58 5.97 -2.94 -10.44
CA HIS A 58 6.66 -1.63 -10.36
C HIS A 58 8.19 -1.75 -10.26
N ILE A 59 8.71 -2.73 -9.51
CA ILE A 59 10.15 -2.98 -9.39
C ILE A 59 10.73 -3.55 -10.70
N ALA A 60 9.97 -4.41 -11.38
CA ALA A 60 10.34 -5.02 -12.65
C ALA A 60 10.29 -4.03 -13.83
N GLY A 61 9.47 -2.97 -13.71
CA GLY A 61 9.23 -1.98 -14.76
C GLY A 61 8.17 -2.44 -15.77
N ASP A 62 7.25 -3.31 -15.35
CA ASP A 62 6.16 -3.87 -16.15
C ASP A 62 4.89 -2.98 -16.15
#